data_AF-A0A7V5FMJ5-F1
#
_entry.id   AF-A0A7V5FMJ5-F1
#
_cell.length_a   1.000
_cell.length_b   1.000
_cell.length_c   1.000
_cell.angle_alpha   90.00
_cell.angle_beta   90.00
_cell.angle_gamma   90.00
#
_symmetry.space_group_name_H-M   'P 1'
#
loop_
_entity.id
_entity.type
_entity.pdbx_description
1 polymer ?
#
loop_
_entity_poly.entity_id
_entity_poly.type
_entity_poly.pdbx_seq_one_letter_code
_entity_poly.pdbx_strand_id
1 'polypeptide(L)'
;MPEKKLVQLTELSRYVDEIANLLPNERQPYVGRHAFAHKAGIHVSAIARHSSTYEHMSPSAIGNERRILISELSGRSNVSFKSHEFSADLEKEPELSSKIVDRVKKYEQLGYQFEDADASFKLLTAKALGKYKPFFALKSFRVSVEKNVFGKMVSEATVKLDVEGEEVHTVAEGDGPVNALDGSLRKALVKFYPQISDVSLSDFKVRVINAGAGTAAKVRVLIESRDSNSSWGTIGVSENIIEASWEALVDSVEYKLMKSAGQKPAKKKK
;
A
#
# COMPACT_ATOMS: atom_id res chain seq x y z
N MET A 1 -22.59 -24.58 -17.15
CA MET A 1 -22.23 -24.68 -15.72
C MET A 1 -23.48 -24.36 -14.89
N PRO A 2 -23.81 -25.12 -13.83
CA PRO A 2 -24.88 -24.72 -12.90
C PRO A 2 -24.50 -23.37 -12.26
N GLU A 3 -25.45 -22.44 -12.11
CA GLU A 3 -25.23 -21.10 -11.54
C GLU A 3 -24.46 -21.12 -10.21
N LYS A 4 -24.75 -22.10 -9.35
CA LYS A 4 -24.07 -22.28 -8.05
C LYS A 4 -22.57 -22.55 -8.15
N LYS A 5 -22.06 -23.02 -9.29
CA LYS A 5 -20.62 -23.28 -9.49
C LYS A 5 -19.87 -22.07 -10.05
N LEU A 6 -20.58 -21.06 -10.57
CA LEU A 6 -19.92 -19.87 -11.15
C LEU A 6 -19.18 -19.06 -10.10
N VAL A 7 -19.66 -19.03 -8.85
CA VAL A 7 -19.02 -18.29 -7.73
C VAL A 7 -17.57 -18.74 -7.50
N GLN A 8 -17.19 -19.96 -7.89
CA GLN A 8 -15.83 -20.48 -7.73
C GLN A 8 -14.92 -20.20 -8.95
N LEU A 9 -15.42 -19.52 -9.98
CA LEU A 9 -14.71 -19.36 -11.25
C LEU A 9 -13.38 -18.61 -11.10
N THR A 10 -13.36 -17.53 -10.30
CA THR A 10 -12.15 -16.74 -10.07
C THR A 10 -11.11 -17.54 -9.29
N GLU A 11 -11.52 -18.27 -8.26
CA GLU A 11 -10.65 -19.16 -7.48
C GLU A 11 -10.07 -20.28 -8.35
N LEU A 12 -10.91 -20.93 -9.15
CA LEU A 12 -10.50 -21.99 -10.08
C LEU A 12 -9.47 -21.47 -11.10
N SER A 13 -9.67 -20.28 -11.66
CA SER A 13 -8.70 -19.69 -12.60
C SER A 13 -7.33 -19.51 -11.95
N ARG A 14 -7.29 -18.94 -10.74
CA ARG A 14 -6.03 -18.73 -9.99
C ARG A 14 -5.36 -20.06 -9.64
N TYR A 15 -6.14 -21.07 -9.27
CA TYR A 15 -5.62 -22.40 -8.97
C TYR A 15 -5.00 -23.08 -10.21
N VAL A 16 -5.61 -22.91 -11.39
CA VAL A 16 -5.05 -23.42 -12.65
C VAL A 16 -3.74 -22.69 -12.99
N ASP A 17 -3.69 -21.36 -12.84
CA ASP A 17 -2.46 -20.58 -13.04
C ASP A 17 -1.35 -21.04 -12.07
N GLU A 18 -1.69 -21.28 -10.81
CA GLU A 18 -0.76 -21.78 -9.79
C GLU A 18 -0.19 -23.16 -10.14
N ILE A 19 -1.04 -24.13 -10.52
CA ILE A 19 -0.58 -25.47 -10.96
C ILE A 19 0.32 -25.37 -12.20
N ALA A 20 -0.04 -24.48 -13.13
CA ALA A 20 0.71 -24.27 -14.37
C ALA A 20 1.99 -23.42 -14.15
N ASN A 21 2.26 -22.95 -12.93
CA ASN A 21 3.34 -22.04 -12.60
C ASN A 21 3.32 -20.77 -13.48
N LEU A 22 2.12 -20.25 -13.73
CA LEU A 22 1.86 -19.02 -14.49
C LEU A 22 1.47 -17.89 -13.55
N LEU A 23 1.88 -16.67 -13.90
CA LEU A 23 1.36 -15.46 -13.26
C LEU A 23 -0.07 -15.22 -13.74
N PRO A 24 -1.05 -15.01 -12.83
CA PRO A 24 -2.42 -14.72 -13.23
C PRO A 24 -2.52 -13.47 -14.09
N ASN A 25 -3.31 -13.54 -15.17
CA ASN A 25 -3.59 -12.39 -16.00
C ASN A 25 -4.62 -11.48 -15.32
N GLU A 26 -4.14 -10.38 -14.72
CA GLU A 26 -5.00 -9.44 -13.99
C GLU A 26 -6.07 -8.76 -14.87
N ARG A 27 -5.93 -8.78 -16.20
CA ARG A 27 -6.91 -8.20 -17.15
C ARG A 27 -7.79 -9.24 -17.84
N GLN A 28 -7.69 -10.50 -17.45
CA GLN A 28 -8.52 -11.56 -18.02
C GLN A 28 -10.01 -11.22 -17.84
N PRO A 29 -10.84 -11.32 -18.89
CA PRO A 29 -12.28 -11.11 -18.76
C PRO A 29 -12.86 -11.97 -17.64
N TYR A 30 -13.80 -11.41 -16.88
CA TYR A 30 -14.46 -12.04 -15.73
C TYR A 30 -13.56 -12.27 -14.51
N VAL A 31 -12.49 -13.04 -14.62
CA VAL A 31 -11.73 -13.52 -13.43
C VAL A 31 -10.52 -12.64 -13.08
N GLY A 32 -10.09 -11.77 -14.00
CA GLY A 32 -8.98 -10.86 -13.78
C GLY A 32 -9.29 -9.85 -12.67
N ARG A 33 -8.27 -9.53 -11.87
CA ARG A 33 -8.36 -8.55 -10.76
C ARG A 33 -8.79 -7.15 -11.23
N HIS A 34 -8.58 -6.80 -12.50
CA HIS A 34 -8.97 -5.54 -13.11
C HIS A 34 -10.27 -5.62 -13.92
N ALA A 35 -10.91 -6.78 -14.02
CA ALA A 35 -12.13 -6.96 -14.82
C ALA A 35 -13.33 -6.13 -14.31
N PHE A 36 -13.34 -5.78 -13.02
CA PHE A 36 -14.34 -4.92 -12.37
C PHE A 36 -13.69 -3.75 -11.63
N ALA A 37 -12.55 -3.26 -12.17
CA ALA A 37 -11.86 -2.10 -11.63
C ALA A 37 -12.37 -0.80 -12.25
N HIS A 38 -12.71 0.18 -11.42
CA HIS A 38 -13.26 1.46 -11.85
C HIS A 38 -12.42 2.61 -11.32
N LYS A 39 -11.87 3.41 -12.25
CA LYS A 39 -10.93 4.50 -11.96
C LYS A 39 -11.56 5.89 -12.11
N ALA A 40 -12.28 6.12 -13.21
CA ALA A 40 -12.84 7.43 -13.53
C ALA A 40 -14.01 7.79 -12.61
N GLY A 41 -14.01 9.01 -12.06
CA GLY A 41 -15.03 9.43 -11.09
C GLY A 41 -16.46 9.43 -11.62
N ILE A 42 -16.66 9.68 -12.93
CA ILE A 42 -17.98 9.58 -13.56
C ILE A 42 -18.48 8.13 -13.55
N HIS A 43 -17.59 7.16 -13.79
CA HIS A 43 -17.95 5.73 -13.77
C HIS A 43 -18.34 5.30 -12.36
N VAL A 44 -17.54 5.67 -11.36
CA VAL A 44 -17.82 5.33 -9.95
C VAL A 44 -19.13 5.94 -9.47
N SER A 45 -19.40 7.20 -9.86
CA SER A 45 -20.69 7.87 -9.56
C SER A 45 -21.88 7.14 -10.17
N ALA A 46 -21.77 6.67 -11.42
CA ALA A 46 -22.82 5.90 -12.08
C ALA A 46 -23.03 4.53 -11.43
N ILE A 47 -21.95 3.81 -11.11
CA ILE A 47 -21.99 2.48 -10.47
C ILE A 47 -22.61 2.55 -9.08
N ALA A 48 -22.36 3.61 -8.33
CA ALA A 48 -22.99 3.84 -7.02
C ALA A 48 -24.52 3.94 -7.12
N ARG A 49 -25.06 4.38 -8.27
CA ARG A 49 -26.51 4.43 -8.53
C ARG A 49 -27.02 3.12 -9.14
N HIS A 50 -26.39 2.67 -10.22
CA HIS A 50 -26.73 1.46 -10.95
C HIS A 50 -25.46 0.78 -11.46
N SER A 51 -25.11 -0.36 -10.86
CA SER A 51 -23.88 -1.07 -11.23
C SER A 51 -23.87 -1.57 -12.67
N SER A 52 -25.03 -1.93 -13.23
CA SER A 52 -25.18 -2.44 -14.60
C SER A 52 -24.79 -1.43 -15.70
N THR A 53 -24.59 -0.15 -15.36
CA THR A 53 -24.13 0.86 -16.33
C THR A 53 -22.70 0.62 -16.81
N TYR A 54 -21.84 0.02 -15.97
CA TYR A 54 -20.43 -0.26 -16.29
C TYR A 54 -19.99 -1.68 -15.92
N GLU A 55 -20.83 -2.46 -15.24
CA GLU A 55 -20.55 -3.85 -14.91
C GLU A 55 -21.47 -4.76 -15.72
N HIS A 56 -20.87 -5.60 -16.56
CA HIS A 56 -21.56 -6.58 -17.39
C HIS A 56 -22.27 -7.67 -16.55
N MET A 57 -21.82 -7.89 -15.31
CA MET A 57 -22.48 -8.74 -14.32
C MET A 57 -22.03 -8.36 -12.90
N SER A 58 -22.68 -8.92 -11.87
CA SER A 58 -22.19 -8.77 -10.50
C SER A 58 -20.87 -9.53 -10.33
N PRO A 59 -19.77 -8.90 -9.89
CA PRO A 59 -18.49 -9.59 -9.70
C PRO A 59 -18.58 -10.74 -8.69
N SER A 60 -19.40 -10.58 -7.65
CA SER A 60 -19.62 -11.61 -6.62
C SER A 60 -20.25 -12.90 -7.18
N ALA A 61 -20.96 -12.83 -8.30
CA ALA A 61 -21.57 -14.00 -8.94
C ALA A 61 -20.53 -14.97 -9.52
N ILE A 62 -19.29 -14.52 -9.70
CA ILE A 62 -18.17 -15.33 -10.23
C ILE A 62 -16.97 -15.42 -9.27
N GLY A 63 -17.17 -15.02 -8.00
CA GLY A 63 -16.10 -14.99 -7.00
C GLY A 63 -15.07 -13.90 -7.22
N ASN A 64 -15.40 -12.86 -8.00
CA ASN A 64 -14.58 -11.66 -8.14
C ASN A 64 -15.15 -10.53 -7.25
N GLU A 65 -14.45 -9.41 -7.19
CA GLU A 65 -14.82 -8.25 -6.40
C GLU A 65 -14.76 -6.96 -7.22
N ARG A 66 -15.66 -6.02 -6.89
CA ARG A 66 -15.58 -4.65 -7.42
C ARG A 66 -14.39 -3.96 -6.79
N ARG A 67 -13.56 -3.31 -7.60
CA ARG A 67 -12.43 -2.51 -7.12
C ARG A 67 -12.59 -1.06 -7.57
N ILE A 68 -12.63 -0.14 -6.62
CA ILE A 68 -12.56 1.30 -6.92
C ILE A 68 -11.12 1.74 -6.79
N LEU A 69 -10.54 2.30 -7.84
CA LEU A 69 -9.17 2.79 -7.83
C LEU A 69 -9.16 4.29 -7.49
N ILE A 70 -8.10 4.70 -6.78
CA ILE A 70 -7.81 6.10 -6.47
C ILE A 70 -6.70 6.59 -7.40
N SER A 71 -6.97 7.69 -8.11
CA SER A 71 -6.03 8.34 -9.03
C SER A 71 -6.39 9.81 -9.30
N GLU A 72 -5.67 10.50 -10.18
CA GLU A 72 -5.93 11.87 -10.65
C GLU A 72 -7.32 12.05 -11.29
N LEU A 73 -7.88 10.97 -11.85
CA LEU A 73 -9.20 10.91 -12.47
C LEU A 73 -10.31 10.67 -11.43
N SER A 74 -9.94 10.45 -10.17
CA SER A 74 -10.89 10.24 -9.09
C SER A 74 -11.66 11.52 -8.78
N GLY A 75 -12.96 11.34 -8.54
CA GLY A 75 -13.82 12.36 -7.97
C GLY A 75 -14.11 12.09 -6.50
N ARG A 76 -15.01 12.90 -5.94
CA ARG A 76 -15.54 12.71 -4.58
C ARG A 76 -16.14 11.31 -4.40
N SER A 77 -16.88 10.80 -5.39
CA SER A 77 -17.48 9.47 -5.33
C SER A 77 -16.45 8.35 -5.12
N ASN A 78 -15.24 8.43 -5.71
CA ASN A 78 -14.20 7.43 -5.49
C ASN A 78 -13.75 7.44 -4.02
N VAL A 79 -13.45 8.64 -3.51
CA VAL A 79 -12.97 8.83 -2.14
C VAL A 79 -14.04 8.41 -1.13
N SER A 80 -15.30 8.82 -1.32
CA SER A 80 -16.42 8.42 -0.47
C SER A 80 -16.62 6.90 -0.50
N PHE A 81 -16.61 6.26 -1.67
CA PHE A 81 -16.73 4.80 -1.77
C PHE A 81 -15.60 4.08 -1.01
N LYS A 82 -14.35 4.50 -1.26
CA LYS A 82 -13.19 3.94 -0.57
C LYS A 82 -13.20 4.22 0.93
N SER A 83 -13.86 5.29 1.39
CA SER A 83 -13.92 5.66 2.80
C SER A 83 -14.59 4.64 3.71
N HIS A 84 -15.56 3.92 3.16
CA HIS A 84 -16.22 2.84 3.88
C HIS A 84 -15.27 1.69 4.22
N GLU A 85 -14.22 1.45 3.41
CA GLU A 85 -13.22 0.40 3.69
C GLU A 85 -12.37 0.67 4.94
N PHE A 86 -12.40 1.89 5.48
CA PHE A 86 -11.67 2.28 6.69
C PHE A 86 -12.55 2.97 7.73
N SER A 87 -13.85 2.66 7.74
CA SER A 87 -14.82 3.12 8.75
C SER A 87 -14.91 4.65 8.86
N ALA A 88 -14.69 5.37 7.75
CA ALA A 88 -15.02 6.78 7.63
C ALA A 88 -16.28 6.92 6.76
N ASP A 89 -17.15 7.88 7.11
CA ASP A 89 -18.31 8.23 6.30
C ASP A 89 -18.05 9.59 5.65
N LEU A 90 -17.22 9.58 4.58
CA LEU A 90 -16.88 10.80 3.85
C LEU A 90 -17.99 11.26 2.90
N GLU A 91 -19.06 10.47 2.73
CA GLU A 91 -20.23 10.87 1.94
C GLU A 91 -20.93 12.06 2.58
N LYS A 92 -20.98 12.12 3.92
CA LYS A 92 -21.54 13.24 4.69
C LYS A 92 -20.59 14.42 4.88
N GLU A 93 -19.35 14.30 4.41
CA GLU A 93 -18.30 15.32 4.57
C GLU A 93 -17.74 15.76 3.20
N PRO A 94 -18.53 16.48 2.37
CA PRO A 94 -18.16 16.79 0.99
C PRO A 94 -16.91 17.67 0.87
N GLU A 95 -16.70 18.59 1.80
CA GLU A 95 -15.50 19.43 1.83
C GLU A 95 -14.23 18.60 2.09
N LEU A 96 -14.32 17.63 2.99
CA LEU A 96 -13.19 16.78 3.34
C LEU A 96 -12.88 15.78 2.23
N SER A 97 -13.92 15.22 1.61
CA SER A 97 -13.79 14.45 0.37
C SER A 97 -13.05 15.25 -0.71
N SER A 98 -13.41 16.53 -0.92
CA SER A 98 -12.72 17.40 -1.89
C SER A 98 -11.26 17.61 -1.54
N LYS A 99 -10.95 17.91 -0.26
CA LYS A 99 -9.57 18.07 0.21
C LYS A 99 -8.72 16.82 -0.02
N ILE A 100 -9.29 15.63 0.15
CA ILE A 100 -8.60 14.36 -0.11
C ILE A 100 -8.36 14.17 -1.61
N VAL A 101 -9.37 14.44 -2.46
CA VAL A 101 -9.21 14.41 -3.92
C VAL A 101 -8.09 15.34 -4.38
N ASP A 102 -8.06 16.57 -3.86
CA ASP A 102 -7.04 17.56 -4.22
C ASP A 102 -5.64 17.13 -3.77
N ARG A 103 -5.53 16.51 -2.59
CA ARG A 103 -4.28 15.89 -2.14
C ARG A 103 -3.85 14.77 -3.07
N VAL A 104 -4.74 13.82 -3.39
CA VAL A 104 -4.43 12.71 -4.33
C VAL A 104 -3.89 13.27 -5.65
N LYS A 105 -4.58 14.24 -6.26
CA LYS A 105 -4.14 14.88 -7.50
C LYS A 105 -2.76 15.51 -7.39
N LYS A 106 -2.49 16.22 -6.29
CA LYS A 106 -1.17 16.82 -6.02
C LYS A 106 -0.08 15.75 -5.90
N TYR A 107 -0.34 14.67 -5.18
CA TYR A 107 0.63 13.58 -5.04
C TYR A 107 0.86 12.85 -6.36
N GLU A 108 -0.17 12.62 -7.18
CA GLU A 108 0.01 11.99 -8.50
C GLU A 108 0.83 12.85 -9.46
N GLN A 109 0.66 14.18 -9.42
CA GLN A 109 1.54 15.11 -10.15
C GLN A 109 3.00 15.03 -9.69
N LEU A 110 3.24 14.65 -8.43
CA LEU A 110 4.59 14.41 -7.92
C LEU A 110 5.15 13.04 -8.34
N GLY A 111 4.33 12.16 -8.91
CA GLY A 111 4.72 10.83 -9.42
C GLY A 111 4.12 9.65 -8.66
N TYR A 112 3.30 9.90 -7.63
CA TYR A 112 2.61 8.85 -6.88
C TYR A 112 1.54 8.17 -7.74
N GLN A 113 1.20 6.93 -7.41
CA GLN A 113 0.10 6.16 -8.00
C GLN A 113 -0.55 5.33 -6.91
N PHE A 114 -1.74 5.72 -6.48
CA PHE A 114 -2.40 5.11 -5.33
C PHE A 114 -3.18 3.83 -5.66
N GLU A 115 -3.29 3.47 -6.95
CA GLU A 115 -4.05 2.30 -7.42
C GLU A 115 -3.61 0.98 -6.80
N ASP A 116 -2.30 0.82 -6.61
CA ASP A 116 -1.67 -0.35 -6.00
C ASP A 116 -1.12 -0.04 -4.59
N ALA A 117 -1.39 1.16 -4.07
CA ALA A 117 -0.88 1.65 -2.78
C ALA A 117 -2.00 2.04 -1.82
N ASP A 118 -2.99 1.14 -1.67
CA ASP A 118 -4.18 1.33 -0.84
C ASP A 118 -3.83 1.72 0.61
N ALA A 119 -2.74 1.19 1.19
CA ALA A 119 -2.36 1.53 2.57
C ALA A 119 -1.83 2.96 2.68
N SER A 120 -1.00 3.42 1.73
CA SER A 120 -0.56 4.81 1.67
C SER A 120 -1.73 5.77 1.47
N PHE A 121 -2.73 5.40 0.66
CA PHE A 121 -3.96 6.20 0.53
C PHE A 121 -4.77 6.27 1.84
N LYS A 122 -4.89 5.15 2.56
CA LYS A 122 -5.57 5.11 3.87
C LYS A 122 -4.85 5.98 4.90
N LEU A 123 -3.51 5.96 4.93
CA LEU A 123 -2.71 6.83 5.78
C LEU A 123 -2.85 8.31 5.40
N LEU A 124 -2.81 8.64 4.10
CA LEU A 124 -3.06 9.99 3.60
C LEU A 124 -4.42 10.52 4.05
N THR A 125 -5.44 9.66 3.99
CA THR A 125 -6.79 10.00 4.42
C THR A 125 -6.87 10.17 5.93
N ALA A 126 -6.30 9.27 6.73
CA ALA A 126 -6.24 9.41 8.18
C ALA A 126 -5.55 10.71 8.61
N LYS A 127 -4.47 11.12 7.91
CA LYS A 127 -3.79 12.40 8.09
C LYS A 127 -4.70 13.59 7.73
N ALA A 128 -5.51 13.49 6.68
CA ALA A 128 -6.49 14.52 6.31
C ALA A 128 -7.62 14.68 7.33
N LEU A 129 -8.05 13.57 7.93
CA LEU A 129 -9.11 13.50 8.95
C LEU A 129 -8.63 13.94 10.34
N GLY A 130 -7.33 14.19 10.55
CA GLY A 130 -6.75 14.40 11.88
C GLY A 130 -6.81 13.16 12.79
N LYS A 131 -7.07 11.98 12.22
CA LYS A 131 -7.17 10.69 12.94
C LYS A 131 -5.84 9.92 12.95
N TYR A 132 -4.83 10.42 12.25
CA TYR A 132 -3.49 9.85 12.24
C TYR A 132 -2.68 10.35 13.43
N LYS A 133 -2.17 9.41 14.23
CA LYS A 133 -1.12 9.65 15.21
C LYS A 133 0.06 8.76 14.83
N PRO A 134 1.25 9.32 14.54
CA PRO A 134 2.42 8.50 14.21
C PRO A 134 2.79 7.61 15.39
N PHE A 135 3.18 6.37 15.11
CA PHE A 135 3.65 5.43 16.14
C PHE A 135 5.13 5.63 16.45
N PHE A 136 5.87 6.20 15.50
CA PHE A 136 7.27 6.57 15.64
C PHE A 136 7.61 7.75 14.72
N ALA A 137 8.73 8.41 14.98
CA ALA A 137 9.25 9.48 14.13
C ALA A 137 10.71 9.24 13.77
N LEU A 138 11.04 9.37 12.48
CA LEU A 138 12.42 9.36 12.04
C LEU A 138 13.15 10.60 12.57
N LYS A 139 14.30 10.40 13.23
CA LYS A 139 15.27 11.47 13.52
C LYS A 139 16.34 11.54 12.44
N SER A 140 16.89 10.39 12.07
CA SER A 140 17.89 10.27 10.99
C SER A 140 18.08 8.82 10.58
N PHE A 141 18.47 8.58 9.33
CA PHE A 141 19.08 7.32 8.92
C PHE A 141 20.39 7.57 8.17
N ARG A 142 21.27 6.57 8.15
CA ARG A 142 22.47 6.52 7.33
C ARG A 142 22.55 5.13 6.72
N VAL A 143 22.90 5.06 5.45
CA VAL A 143 23.14 3.80 4.76
C VAL A 143 24.54 3.82 4.15
N SER A 144 25.32 2.78 4.40
CA SER A 144 26.61 2.51 3.75
C SER A 144 26.46 1.32 2.82
N VAL A 145 27.05 1.40 1.63
CA VAL A 145 27.14 0.29 0.69
C VAL A 145 28.59 0.16 0.27
N GLU A 146 29.18 -0.99 0.59
CA GLU A 146 30.60 -1.26 0.35
C GLU A 146 30.74 -2.45 -0.59
N LYS A 147 31.64 -2.34 -1.56
CA LYS A 147 32.04 -3.44 -2.43
C LYS A 147 33.53 -3.66 -2.25
N ASN A 148 33.92 -4.84 -1.79
CA ASN A 148 35.33 -5.19 -1.64
C ASN A 148 35.94 -5.69 -2.97
N VAL A 149 37.26 -5.85 -2.98
CA VAL A 149 38.03 -6.34 -4.16
C VAL A 149 37.64 -7.76 -4.59
N PHE A 150 37.02 -8.55 -3.70
CA PHE A 150 36.48 -9.87 -3.99
C PHE A 150 35.06 -9.83 -4.56
N GLY A 151 34.51 -8.64 -4.79
CA GLY A 151 33.17 -8.44 -5.34
C GLY A 151 32.04 -8.63 -4.33
N LYS A 152 32.33 -8.91 -3.06
CA LYS A 152 31.31 -9.00 -2.01
C LYS A 152 30.76 -7.59 -1.75
N MET A 153 29.44 -7.44 -1.91
CA MET A 153 28.71 -6.26 -1.49
C MET A 153 28.21 -6.47 -0.06
N VAL A 154 28.34 -5.43 0.78
CA VAL A 154 27.77 -5.38 2.12
C VAL A 154 27.05 -4.04 2.24
N SER A 155 25.79 -4.07 2.67
CA SER A 155 25.04 -2.86 2.98
C SER A 155 24.74 -2.82 4.47
N GLU A 156 24.97 -1.67 5.10
CA GLU A 156 24.65 -1.43 6.50
C GLU A 156 23.75 -0.20 6.61
N ALA A 157 22.70 -0.27 7.43
CA ALA A 157 21.84 0.86 7.73
C ALA A 157 21.76 1.13 9.23
N THR A 158 22.06 2.37 9.59
CA THR A 158 21.86 2.94 10.92
C THR A 158 20.59 3.78 10.91
N VAL A 159 19.65 3.52 11.83
CA VAL A 159 18.38 4.26 11.95
C VAL A 159 18.24 4.78 13.38
N LYS A 160 17.85 6.05 13.52
CA LYS A 160 17.46 6.69 14.77
C LYS A 160 16.01 7.08 14.73
N LEU A 161 15.21 6.52 15.62
CA LEU A 161 13.78 6.79 15.75
C LEU A 161 13.46 7.35 17.13
N ASP A 162 12.37 8.08 17.22
CA ASP A 162 11.67 8.40 18.46
C ASP A 162 10.39 7.57 18.51
N VAL A 163 10.30 6.71 19.52
CA VAL A 163 9.21 5.75 19.69
C VAL A 163 8.64 5.95 21.09
N GLU A 164 7.40 6.44 21.17
CA GLU A 164 6.75 6.78 22.44
C GLU A 164 7.56 7.73 23.35
N GLY A 165 8.40 8.60 22.76
CA GLY A 165 9.27 9.54 23.48
C GLY A 165 10.65 8.97 23.86
N GLU A 166 10.93 7.70 23.58
CA GLU A 166 12.27 7.10 23.71
C GLU A 166 13.05 7.20 22.39
N GLU A 167 14.30 7.67 22.45
CA GLU A 167 15.20 7.62 21.30
C GLU A 167 15.81 6.21 21.17
N VAL A 168 15.58 5.59 20.01
CA VAL A 168 16.03 4.24 19.69
C VAL A 168 17.04 4.33 18.55
N HIS A 169 18.20 3.69 18.73
CA HIS A 169 19.28 3.66 17.76
C HIS A 169 19.61 2.21 17.38
N THR A 170 19.47 1.88 16.11
CA THR A 170 19.68 0.51 15.62
C THR A 170 20.55 0.47 14.37
N VAL A 171 21.25 -0.65 14.24
CA VAL A 171 22.06 -1.00 13.07
C VAL A 171 21.67 -2.39 12.61
N ALA A 172 21.58 -2.56 11.30
CA ALA A 172 21.40 -3.85 10.63
C ALA A 172 22.19 -3.89 9.31
N GLU A 173 22.68 -5.08 8.98
CA GLU A 173 23.25 -5.40 7.66
C GLU A 173 22.18 -6.03 6.77
N GLY A 174 22.39 -5.98 5.46
CA GLY A 174 21.54 -6.65 4.48
C GLY A 174 22.23 -6.80 3.13
N ASP A 175 21.60 -7.59 2.24
CA ASP A 175 22.11 -7.85 0.89
C ASP A 175 22.08 -6.59 0.00
N GLY A 176 21.29 -5.59 0.41
CA GLY A 176 21.19 -4.29 -0.23
C GLY A 176 20.76 -3.20 0.75
N PRO A 177 20.87 -1.92 0.36
CA PRO A 177 20.61 -0.79 1.24
C PRO A 177 19.17 -0.74 1.77
N VAL A 178 18.20 -1.15 0.95
CA VAL A 178 16.79 -1.22 1.34
C VAL A 178 16.54 -2.35 2.35
N ASN A 179 17.18 -3.50 2.17
CA ASN A 179 17.06 -4.62 3.09
C ASN A 179 17.70 -4.29 4.46
N ALA A 180 18.85 -3.63 4.46
CA ALA A 180 19.49 -3.13 5.68
C ALA A 180 18.58 -2.11 6.40
N LEU A 181 17.96 -1.17 5.67
CA LEU A 181 17.00 -0.19 6.23
C LEU A 181 15.79 -0.87 6.86
N ASP A 182 15.16 -1.80 6.14
CA ASP A 182 14.01 -2.57 6.66
C ASP A 182 14.39 -3.35 7.93
N GLY A 183 15.54 -4.02 7.92
CA GLY A 183 16.06 -4.73 9.08
C GLY A 183 16.29 -3.81 10.28
N SER A 184 16.88 -2.63 10.06
CA SER A 184 17.14 -1.65 11.13
C SER A 184 15.84 -1.04 11.67
N LEU A 185 14.91 -0.65 10.80
CA LEU A 185 13.58 -0.15 11.18
C LEU A 185 12.83 -1.18 12.04
N ARG A 186 12.78 -2.44 11.61
CA ARG A 186 12.13 -3.52 12.37
C ARG A 186 12.80 -3.74 13.71
N LYS A 187 14.13 -3.80 13.74
CA LYS A 187 14.90 -3.96 14.98
C LYS A 187 14.60 -2.86 16.00
N ALA A 188 14.39 -1.62 15.53
CA ALA A 188 14.03 -0.50 16.40
C ALA A 188 12.61 -0.65 16.98
N LEU A 189 11.66 -1.15 16.18
CA LEU A 189 10.25 -1.11 16.52
C LEU A 189 9.71 -2.39 17.19
N VAL A 190 10.28 -3.57 16.93
CA VAL A 190 9.73 -4.86 17.42
C VAL A 190 9.66 -4.92 18.95
N LYS A 191 10.55 -4.22 19.68
CA LYS A 191 10.50 -4.12 21.14
C LYS A 191 9.20 -3.44 21.64
N PHE A 192 8.74 -2.41 20.93
CA PHE A 192 7.55 -1.62 21.28
C PHE A 192 6.28 -2.23 20.67
N TYR A 193 6.42 -2.79 19.46
CA TYR A 193 5.33 -3.30 18.66
C TYR A 193 5.66 -4.71 18.11
N PRO A 194 5.54 -5.76 18.93
CA PRO A 194 5.91 -7.13 18.54
C PRO A 194 5.20 -7.63 17.27
N GLN A 195 3.99 -7.14 16.99
CA GLN A 195 3.22 -7.49 15.79
C GLN A 195 3.91 -7.16 14.45
N ILE A 196 4.97 -6.34 14.46
CA ILE A 196 5.78 -6.05 13.26
C ILE A 196 6.56 -7.29 12.81
N SER A 197 6.89 -8.22 13.71
CA SER A 197 7.62 -9.44 13.36
C SER A 197 6.86 -10.36 12.40
N ASP A 198 5.54 -10.24 12.32
CA ASP A 198 4.67 -10.99 11.41
C ASP A 198 4.60 -10.37 10.00
N VAL A 199 5.20 -9.19 9.78
CA VAL A 199 5.18 -8.53 8.47
C VAL A 199 6.33 -9.02 7.63
N SER A 200 6.07 -9.39 6.38
CA SER A 200 7.10 -9.67 5.36
C SER A 200 6.83 -8.85 4.10
N LEU A 201 7.88 -8.45 3.39
CA LEU A 201 7.75 -7.84 2.07
C LEU A 201 7.56 -8.97 1.05
N SER A 202 6.49 -8.91 0.26
CA SER A 202 6.17 -9.90 -0.76
C SER A 202 6.55 -9.45 -2.17
N ASP A 203 6.61 -8.13 -2.42
CA ASP A 203 7.00 -7.59 -3.72
C ASP A 203 7.63 -6.19 -3.57
N PHE A 204 8.53 -5.85 -4.50
CA PHE A 204 9.26 -4.59 -4.55
C PHE A 204 9.45 -4.14 -6.00
N LYS A 205 8.82 -3.02 -6.37
CA LYS A 205 8.86 -2.50 -7.75
C LYS A 205 9.36 -1.06 -7.77
N VAL A 206 10.34 -0.80 -8.62
CA VAL A 206 10.86 0.55 -8.88
C VAL A 206 10.49 0.97 -10.30
N ARG A 207 9.94 2.18 -10.43
CA ARG A 207 9.58 2.79 -11.72
C ARG A 207 10.20 4.17 -11.82
N VAL A 208 10.89 4.44 -12.93
CA VAL A 208 11.37 5.78 -13.26
C VAL A 208 10.20 6.60 -13.79
N ILE A 209 9.99 7.80 -13.25
CA ILE A 209 8.88 8.67 -13.62
C ILE A 209 9.27 9.59 -14.79
N ASN A 210 10.40 10.28 -14.68
CA ASN A 210 10.91 11.22 -15.68
C ASN A 210 12.25 10.76 -16.25
N ALA A 211 12.21 9.81 -17.19
CA ALA A 211 13.41 9.21 -17.78
C ALA A 211 14.40 10.22 -18.39
N GLY A 212 13.93 11.39 -18.83
CA GLY A 212 14.77 12.45 -19.42
C GLY A 212 15.80 13.06 -18.47
N ALA A 213 15.63 12.91 -17.14
CA ALA A 213 16.58 13.43 -16.14
C ALA A 213 17.75 12.47 -15.84
N GLY A 214 17.81 11.30 -16.50
CA GLY A 214 18.90 10.35 -16.33
C GLY A 214 19.02 9.84 -14.89
N THR A 215 20.21 9.93 -14.29
CA THR A 215 20.47 9.47 -12.92
C THR A 215 19.84 10.36 -11.85
N ALA A 216 19.39 11.57 -12.19
CA ALA A 216 18.63 12.45 -11.32
C ALA A 216 17.11 12.26 -11.47
N ALA A 217 16.68 11.21 -12.20
CA ALA A 217 15.27 10.95 -12.39
C ALA A 217 14.59 10.58 -11.07
N LYS A 218 13.40 11.13 -10.89
CA LYS A 218 12.48 10.76 -9.84
C LYS A 218 12.04 9.32 -10.04
N VAL A 219 12.14 8.54 -8.97
CA VAL A 219 11.69 7.16 -8.92
C VAL A 219 10.49 7.02 -8.00
N ARG A 220 9.60 6.11 -8.39
CA ARG A 220 8.52 5.61 -7.57
C ARG A 220 8.86 4.21 -7.12
N VAL A 221 8.81 3.99 -5.81
CA VAL A 221 8.98 2.68 -5.19
C VAL A 221 7.63 2.22 -4.67
N LEU A 222 7.20 1.05 -5.11
CA LEU A 222 6.01 0.36 -4.62
C LEU A 222 6.46 -0.88 -3.84
N ILE A 223 5.96 -1.03 -2.63
CA ILE A 223 6.21 -2.17 -1.76
C ILE A 223 4.89 -2.86 -1.49
N GLU A 224 4.83 -4.18 -1.74
CA GLU A 224 3.76 -5.01 -1.19
C GLU A 224 4.28 -5.69 0.07
N SER A 225 3.52 -5.54 1.15
CA SER A 225 3.76 -6.20 2.42
C SER A 225 2.60 -7.12 2.74
N ARG A 226 2.87 -8.18 3.49
CA ARG A 226 1.86 -9.10 3.97
C ARG A 226 2.13 -9.54 5.40
N ASP A 227 1.05 -9.85 6.09
CA ASP A 227 1.06 -10.58 7.34
C ASP A 227 0.26 -11.89 7.17
N SER A 228 0.06 -12.61 8.27
CA SER A 228 -0.76 -13.83 8.29
C SER A 228 -2.21 -13.66 7.81
N ASN A 229 -2.74 -12.45 7.78
CA ASN A 229 -4.17 -12.18 7.54
C ASN A 229 -4.45 -11.44 6.22
N SER A 230 -3.52 -10.63 5.72
CA SER A 230 -3.75 -9.74 4.57
C SER A 230 -2.45 -9.26 3.94
N SER A 231 -2.54 -8.79 2.70
CA SER A 231 -1.52 -7.99 2.03
C SER A 231 -1.96 -6.53 1.88
N TRP A 232 -0.99 -5.63 1.75
CA TRP A 232 -1.21 -4.22 1.47
C TRP A 232 -0.03 -3.63 0.70
N GLY A 233 -0.33 -2.66 -0.17
CA GLY A 233 0.67 -1.93 -0.94
C GLY A 233 0.90 -0.53 -0.40
N THR A 234 2.16 -0.09 -0.40
CA THR A 234 2.58 1.26 -0.05
C THR A 234 3.55 1.83 -1.08
N ILE A 235 3.66 3.14 -1.09
CA ILE A 235 4.38 3.89 -2.12
C ILE A 235 5.22 5.00 -1.51
N GLY A 236 6.40 5.21 -2.10
CA GLY A 236 7.24 6.37 -1.86
C GLY A 236 7.79 6.89 -3.18
N VAL A 237 8.04 8.20 -3.24
CA VAL A 237 8.47 8.86 -4.48
C VAL A 237 9.50 9.93 -4.16
N SER A 238 10.69 9.76 -4.72
CA SER A 238 11.81 10.67 -4.51
C SER A 238 12.80 10.59 -5.66
N GLU A 239 13.63 11.62 -5.82
CA GLU A 239 14.83 11.56 -6.68
C GLU A 239 15.88 10.60 -6.11
N ASN A 240 15.81 10.31 -4.80
CA ASN A 240 16.64 9.32 -4.15
C ASN A 240 15.86 8.02 -3.93
N ILE A 241 16.30 6.93 -4.56
CA ILE A 241 15.69 5.60 -4.42
C ILE A 241 15.65 5.08 -2.98
N ILE A 242 16.64 5.45 -2.16
CA ILE A 242 16.70 5.07 -0.74
C ILE A 242 15.62 5.80 0.06
N GLU A 243 15.42 7.09 -0.21
CA GLU A 243 14.35 7.87 0.41
C GLU A 243 12.96 7.37 -0.03
N ALA A 244 12.76 7.13 -1.33
CA ALA A 244 11.50 6.59 -1.84
C ALA A 244 11.19 5.20 -1.22
N SER A 245 12.23 4.37 -1.03
CA SER A 245 12.08 3.08 -0.35
C SER A 245 11.75 3.25 1.13
N TRP A 246 12.38 4.22 1.79
CA TRP A 246 12.12 4.54 3.19
C TRP A 246 10.68 4.99 3.42
N GLU A 247 10.18 5.93 2.62
CA GLU A 247 8.77 6.39 2.67
C GLU A 247 7.79 5.21 2.56
N ALA A 248 8.00 4.33 1.57
CA ALA A 248 7.15 3.16 1.36
C ALA A 248 7.22 2.17 2.54
N LEU A 249 8.41 1.94 3.10
CA LEU A 249 8.60 1.08 4.28
C LEU A 249 7.90 1.63 5.51
N VAL A 250 8.06 2.93 5.78
CA VAL A 250 7.43 3.62 6.92
C VAL A 250 5.91 3.54 6.81
N ASP A 251 5.35 3.87 5.65
CA ASP A 251 3.91 3.76 5.43
C ASP A 251 3.43 2.31 5.64
N SER A 252 4.22 1.30 5.23
CA SER A 252 3.82 -0.11 5.41
C SER A 252 3.72 -0.49 6.89
N VAL A 253 4.72 -0.09 7.68
CA VAL A 253 4.76 -0.36 9.12
C VAL A 253 3.70 0.45 9.86
N GLU A 254 3.59 1.75 9.60
CA GLU A 254 2.56 2.63 10.17
C GLU A 254 1.14 2.09 9.89
N TYR A 255 0.89 1.59 8.67
CA TYR A 255 -0.39 0.98 8.32
C TYR A 255 -0.68 -0.30 9.13
N LYS A 256 0.30 -1.20 9.27
CA LYS A 256 0.17 -2.41 10.12
C LYS A 256 -0.17 -2.04 11.57
N LEU A 257 0.50 -1.03 12.11
CA LEU A 257 0.26 -0.57 13.48
C LEU A 257 -1.12 0.07 13.64
N MET A 258 -1.54 0.90 12.68
CA MET A 258 -2.89 1.49 12.64
C MET A 258 -3.97 0.41 12.59
N LYS A 259 -3.80 -0.61 11.75
CA LYS A 259 -4.73 -1.76 11.66
C LYS A 259 -4.80 -2.54 12.98
N SER A 260 -3.65 -2.78 13.61
CA SER A 260 -3.56 -3.54 14.87
C SER A 260 -4.14 -2.77 16.06
N ALA A 261 -3.99 -1.44 16.09
CA ALA A 261 -4.54 -0.59 17.15
C ALA A 261 -6.08 -0.56 17.13
N GLY A 262 -6.69 -0.64 15.94
CA GLY A 262 -8.15 -0.75 15.75
C GLY A 262 -8.73 -2.12 16.17
N GLN A 263 -7.90 -3.16 16.34
CA GLN A 263 -8.31 -4.52 16.68
C GLN A 263 -8.14 -4.88 18.17
N LYS A 264 -8.03 -3.91 19.09
CA LYS A 264 -7.87 -4.21 20.52
C LYS A 264 -8.99 -5.16 21.01
N PRO A 265 -8.66 -6.37 21.51
CA PRO A 265 -9.64 -7.19 22.20
C PRO A 265 -10.08 -6.46 23.48
N ALA A 266 -11.37 -6.53 23.79
CA ALA A 266 -11.92 -5.96 25.01
C ALA A 266 -11.05 -6.38 26.21
N LYS A 267 -10.48 -5.41 26.93
CA LYS A 267 -9.77 -5.68 28.19
C LYS A 267 -10.74 -6.47 29.07
N LYS A 268 -10.45 -7.75 29.34
CA LYS A 268 -11.09 -8.49 30.43
C LYS A 268 -10.85 -7.67 31.69
N LYS A 269 -11.91 -7.04 32.20
CA LYS A 269 -11.90 -6.47 33.54
C LYS A 269 -11.59 -7.63 34.49
N LYS A 270 -10.48 -7.51 35.23
CA LYS A 270 -10.27 -8.28 36.45
C LYS A 270 -11.27 -7.81 37.49
#